data_AF-A0A7N0TFY0-F1
#
_entry.id   AF-A0A7N0TFY0-F1
#
_cell.length_a   1.000
_cell.length_b   1.000
_cell.length_c   1.000
_cell.angle_alpha   90.00
_cell.angle_beta   90.00
_cell.angle_gamma   90.00
#
_symmetry.space_group_name_H-M   'P 1'
#
loop_
_entity.id
_entity.type
_entity.pdbx_description
1 polymer ?
#
loop_
_entity_poly.entity_id
_entity_poly.type
_entity_poly.pdbx_seq_one_letter_code
_entity_poly.pdbx_strand_id
1 'polypeptide(L)'
;MQIPIDCVHQNVATPSQYVPCFFQWLSYFSHCFSWLLRQFTKFCRDLNFNDVLRLWAGFKQLGIGAVESLASATLIHTALSAKTRPGQPFDIKFPIIIENIKLAKHTSDSGVYDDEAIFTIHAHVKADALNSDELDELLKSNRKAGDFKNWLAASTEWKLLYRLGKDVNGFLPKENIRNVYDGSFFHQLAKQLNNTSA
;
A
#
# COMPACT_ATOMS: atom_id res chain seq x y z
N MET A 1 13.86 -25.05 -16.68
CA MET A 1 14.55 -25.11 -15.38
C MET A 1 13.46 -25.04 -14.32
N GLN A 2 13.08 -26.20 -13.80
CA GLN A 2 11.93 -26.40 -12.92
C GLN A 2 12.30 -25.94 -11.50
N ILE A 3 11.44 -25.17 -10.85
CA ILE A 3 11.54 -24.92 -9.41
C ILE A 3 10.93 -26.15 -8.71
N PRO A 4 11.65 -26.82 -7.78
CA PRO A 4 11.15 -28.04 -7.16
C PRO A 4 10.02 -27.74 -6.17
N ILE A 5 8.97 -28.55 -6.27
CA ILE A 5 7.81 -28.60 -5.38
C ILE A 5 8.21 -29.48 -4.19
N ASP A 6 8.89 -28.92 -3.18
CA ASP A 6 9.17 -29.63 -1.93
C ASP A 6 9.27 -28.64 -0.75
N CYS A 7 8.17 -27.97 -0.41
CA CYS A 7 8.03 -27.26 0.87
C CYS A 7 6.71 -27.58 1.61
N VAL A 8 5.88 -28.51 1.09
CA VAL A 8 4.54 -28.79 1.67
C VAL A 8 4.55 -30.01 2.61
N HIS A 9 5.62 -30.79 2.68
CA HIS A 9 5.62 -32.04 3.43
C HIS A 9 6.84 -32.26 4.33
N GLN A 10 7.19 -31.31 5.21
CA GLN A 10 7.97 -31.66 6.41
C GLN A 10 7.46 -30.87 7.62
N ASN A 11 6.50 -31.47 8.33
CA ASN A 11 6.32 -31.23 9.75
C ASN A 11 7.66 -31.53 10.45
N VAL A 12 8.06 -30.65 11.37
CA VAL A 12 9.32 -30.64 12.14
C VAL A 12 10.42 -29.76 11.52
N ALA A 13 10.35 -28.45 11.79
CA ALA A 13 11.51 -27.55 11.70
C ALA A 13 11.84 -27.03 13.10
N THR A 14 13.09 -27.23 13.52
CA THR A 14 13.62 -26.80 14.82
C THR A 14 14.06 -25.31 14.78
N PRO A 15 14.11 -24.60 15.93
CA PRO A 15 14.20 -23.13 15.96
C PRO A 15 15.49 -22.49 15.39
N SER A 16 16.49 -23.27 14.98
CA SER A 16 17.81 -22.73 14.59
C SER A 16 17.94 -22.33 13.12
N GLN A 17 16.97 -22.66 12.25
CA GLN A 17 16.99 -22.30 10.83
C GLN A 17 16.36 -20.93 10.50
N TYR A 18 15.81 -20.21 11.47
CA TYR A 18 15.15 -18.91 11.26
C TYR A 18 16.09 -17.69 11.26
N VAL A 19 17.37 -17.88 11.62
CA VAL A 19 18.32 -16.78 11.78
C VAL A 19 18.72 -16.10 10.45
N PRO A 20 18.86 -16.80 9.31
CA PRO A 20 19.15 -16.14 8.03
C PRO A 20 17.95 -15.36 7.46
N CYS A 21 16.72 -15.81 7.72
CA CYS A 21 15.50 -15.15 7.22
C CYS A 21 15.20 -13.84 7.95
N PHE A 22 15.51 -13.75 9.24
CA PHE A 22 15.22 -12.55 10.05
C PHE A 22 16.00 -11.31 9.58
N PHE A 23 17.26 -11.48 9.14
CA PHE A 23 18.05 -10.37 8.60
C PHE A 23 17.66 -10.00 7.17
N GLN A 24 17.23 -10.96 6.34
CA GLN A 24 16.67 -10.68 5.01
C GLN A 24 15.35 -9.89 5.11
N TRP A 25 14.51 -10.25 6.09
CA TRP A 25 13.20 -9.65 6.38
C TRP A 25 13.28 -8.17 6.80
N LEU A 26 14.26 -7.80 7.64
CA LEU A 26 14.49 -6.40 8.07
C LEU A 26 14.90 -5.47 6.90
N SER A 27 15.63 -5.99 5.92
CA SER A 27 15.91 -5.27 4.67
C SER A 27 14.71 -5.17 3.74
N TYR A 28 13.76 -6.11 3.77
CA TYR A 28 12.53 -6.05 2.96
C TYR A 28 11.52 -5.01 3.50
N PHE A 29 11.43 -4.85 4.82
CA PHE A 29 10.41 -3.99 5.44
C PHE A 29 10.78 -2.50 5.51
N SER A 30 12.08 -2.17 5.54
CA SER A 30 12.56 -0.78 5.57
C SER A 30 12.27 0.01 4.27
N HIS A 31 11.55 -0.60 3.31
CA HIS A 31 11.29 -0.09 1.97
C HIS A 31 9.78 0.06 1.65
N CYS A 32 8.99 0.68 2.56
CA CYS A 32 7.51 0.66 2.54
C CYS A 32 6.77 2.02 2.42
N PHE A 33 7.15 2.95 1.54
CA PHE A 33 6.38 4.22 1.38
C PHE A 33 5.56 4.32 0.07
N SER A 34 5.59 3.31 -0.80
CA SER A 34 5.15 3.54 -2.19
C SER A 34 4.38 2.41 -2.82
N TRP A 35 4.05 1.32 -2.13
CA TRP A 35 3.37 0.21 -2.80
C TRP A 35 1.87 0.53 -3.01
N LEU A 36 1.14 0.93 -1.95
CA LEU A 36 -0.26 1.34 -2.05
C LEU A 36 -0.38 2.63 -2.85
N LEU A 37 0.47 3.62 -2.56
CA LEU A 37 0.47 4.90 -3.26
C LEU A 37 0.76 4.74 -4.76
N ARG A 38 1.66 3.83 -5.17
CA ARG A 38 1.93 3.55 -6.59
C ARG A 38 0.73 2.97 -7.30
N GLN A 39 0.03 2.03 -6.67
CA GLN A 39 -1.13 1.37 -7.27
C GLN A 39 -2.33 2.33 -7.31
N PHE A 40 -2.47 3.15 -6.28
CA PHE A 40 -3.41 4.26 -6.26
C PHE A 40 -3.08 5.28 -7.36
N THR A 41 -1.82 5.65 -7.55
CA THR A 41 -1.39 6.56 -8.63
C THR A 41 -1.62 5.95 -10.01
N LYS A 42 -1.47 4.63 -10.16
CA LYS A 42 -1.80 3.90 -11.40
C LYS A 42 -3.30 3.95 -11.68
N PHE A 43 -4.14 3.66 -10.68
CA PHE A 43 -5.59 3.83 -10.77
C PHE A 43 -5.96 5.28 -11.15
N CYS A 44 -5.35 6.27 -10.51
CA CYS A 44 -5.55 7.69 -10.83
C CYS A 44 -5.10 8.06 -12.25
N ARG A 45 -4.02 7.45 -12.76
CA ARG A 45 -3.57 7.60 -14.14
C ARG A 45 -4.60 7.05 -15.12
N ASP A 46 -5.12 5.84 -14.87
CA ASP A 46 -6.12 5.20 -15.74
C ASP A 46 -7.41 6.05 -15.82
N LEU A 47 -7.64 6.91 -14.81
CA LEU A 47 -8.71 7.90 -14.77
C LEU A 47 -8.33 9.31 -15.31
N ASN A 48 -7.13 9.48 -15.86
CA ASN A 48 -6.63 10.73 -16.48
C ASN A 48 -6.62 11.95 -15.54
N PHE A 49 -6.17 11.76 -14.30
CA PHE A 49 -6.14 12.81 -13.27
C PHE A 49 -4.87 13.68 -13.34
N ASN A 50 -4.86 14.65 -14.25
CA ASN A 50 -3.72 15.56 -14.45
C ASN A 50 -3.73 16.81 -13.52
N ASP A 51 -4.73 16.94 -12.66
CA ASP A 51 -4.93 18.09 -11.78
C ASP A 51 -5.53 17.69 -10.41
N VAL A 52 -5.41 18.60 -9.44
CA VAL A 52 -5.86 18.40 -8.04
C VAL A 52 -7.34 18.06 -7.94
N LEU A 53 -8.20 18.68 -8.76
CA LEU A 53 -9.66 18.50 -8.69
C LEU A 53 -10.07 17.11 -9.18
N ARG A 54 -9.37 16.61 -10.19
CA ARG A 54 -9.55 15.26 -10.71
C ARG A 54 -9.08 14.20 -9.69
N LEU A 55 -7.92 14.40 -9.07
CA LEU A 55 -7.45 13.50 -8.01
C LEU A 55 -8.39 13.52 -6.78
N TRP A 56 -8.92 14.69 -6.43
CA TRP A 56 -9.98 14.83 -5.43
C TRP A 56 -11.24 14.03 -5.78
N ALA A 57 -11.69 14.08 -7.04
CA ALA A 57 -12.82 13.28 -7.51
C ALA A 57 -12.54 11.77 -7.45
N GLY A 58 -11.31 11.35 -7.75
CA GLY A 58 -10.86 9.96 -7.61
C GLY A 58 -10.93 9.46 -6.17
N PHE A 59 -10.43 10.23 -5.21
CA PHE A 59 -10.52 9.87 -3.78
C PHE A 59 -11.96 9.75 -3.29
N LYS A 60 -12.85 10.65 -3.73
CA LYS A 60 -14.28 10.56 -3.39
C LYS A 60 -14.95 9.32 -3.97
N GLN A 61 -14.55 8.87 -5.17
CA GLN A 61 -15.06 7.62 -5.76
C GLN A 61 -14.66 6.38 -4.94
N LEU A 62 -13.61 6.49 -4.11
CA LEU A 62 -13.20 5.44 -3.17
C LEU A 62 -13.85 5.59 -1.78
N GLY A 63 -14.82 6.49 -1.64
CA GLY A 63 -15.52 6.71 -0.36
C GLY A 63 -14.72 7.52 0.66
N ILE A 64 -13.62 8.18 0.25
CA ILE A 64 -12.87 9.07 1.14
C ILE A 64 -13.62 10.40 1.28
N GLY A 65 -13.70 10.93 2.50
CA GLY A 65 -14.43 12.18 2.79
C GLY A 65 -13.93 13.36 1.95
N ALA A 66 -14.81 14.31 1.63
CA ALA A 66 -14.50 15.40 0.70
C ALA A 66 -13.32 16.28 1.12
N VAL A 67 -13.20 16.59 2.42
CA VAL A 67 -12.11 17.41 2.98
C VAL A 67 -10.78 16.64 2.95
N GLU A 68 -10.79 15.39 3.39
CA GLU A 68 -9.60 14.52 3.38
C GLU A 68 -9.10 14.28 1.96
N SER A 69 -10.02 14.06 1.02
CA SER A 69 -9.73 13.90 -0.40
C SER A 69 -9.03 15.14 -0.97
N LEU A 70 -9.50 16.34 -0.63
CA LEU A 70 -8.93 17.59 -1.16
C LEU A 70 -7.55 17.88 -0.56
N ALA A 71 -7.41 17.67 0.75
CA ALA A 71 -6.13 17.81 1.44
C ALA A 71 -5.09 16.82 0.86
N SER A 72 -5.46 15.55 0.71
CA SER A 72 -4.60 14.51 0.15
C SER A 72 -4.22 14.81 -1.29
N ALA A 73 -5.18 15.21 -2.13
CA ALA A 73 -4.91 15.56 -3.52
C ALA A 73 -3.94 16.74 -3.65
N THR A 74 -4.11 17.77 -2.81
CA THR A 74 -3.23 18.95 -2.78
C THR A 74 -1.82 18.57 -2.34
N LEU A 75 -1.68 17.76 -1.27
CA LEU A 75 -0.39 17.30 -0.77
C LEU A 75 0.36 16.46 -1.81
N ILE A 76 -0.34 15.53 -2.49
CA ILE A 76 0.24 14.68 -3.52
C ILE A 76 0.73 15.51 -4.71
N HIS A 77 -0.09 16.42 -5.23
CA HIS A 77 0.33 17.31 -6.32
C HIS A 77 1.53 18.17 -5.93
N THR A 78 1.51 18.75 -4.74
CA THR A 78 2.62 19.58 -4.24
C THR A 78 3.91 18.76 -4.11
N ALA A 79 3.83 17.57 -3.52
CA ALA A 79 4.99 16.71 -3.28
C ALA A 79 5.56 16.07 -4.56
N LEU A 80 4.69 15.65 -5.50
CA LEU A 80 5.09 14.97 -6.71
C LEU A 80 5.44 15.93 -7.85
N SER A 81 4.85 17.12 -7.91
CA SER A 81 5.15 18.10 -8.96
C SER A 81 6.62 18.50 -8.95
N ALA A 82 7.16 18.80 -7.76
CA ALA A 82 8.58 19.14 -7.60
C ALA A 82 9.53 18.04 -8.09
N LYS A 83 9.18 16.77 -7.86
CA LYS A 83 10.03 15.62 -8.22
C LYS A 83 9.92 15.22 -9.68
N THR A 84 8.73 15.36 -10.27
CA THR A 84 8.47 14.96 -11.66
C THR A 84 8.88 16.05 -12.67
N ARG A 85 9.28 17.23 -12.19
CA ARG A 85 9.71 18.37 -13.02
C ARG A 85 11.14 18.85 -12.69
N PRO A 86 12.17 18.00 -12.83
CA PRO A 86 13.54 18.43 -12.53
C PRO A 86 13.94 19.62 -13.40
N GLY A 87 14.47 20.67 -12.77
CA GLY A 87 14.97 21.87 -13.47
C GLY A 87 13.89 22.83 -13.99
N GLN A 88 12.61 22.58 -13.74
CA GLN A 88 11.53 23.49 -14.13
C GLN A 88 11.25 24.53 -13.02
N PRO A 89 10.82 25.75 -13.37
CA PRO A 89 10.40 26.74 -12.38
C PRO A 89 9.17 26.28 -11.60
N PHE A 90 8.92 26.92 -10.45
CA PHE A 90 7.72 26.70 -9.65
C PHE A 90 6.45 26.98 -10.48
N ASP A 91 5.43 26.15 -10.29
CA ASP A 91 4.15 26.25 -10.99
C ASP A 91 3.01 26.06 -9.99
N ILE A 92 2.15 27.08 -9.89
CA ILE A 92 1.01 27.11 -8.95
C ILE A 92 -0.02 26.02 -9.21
N LYS A 93 -0.05 25.44 -10.43
CA LYS A 93 -0.94 24.33 -10.77
C LYS A 93 -0.43 22.99 -10.27
N PHE A 94 0.82 22.93 -9.78
CA PHE A 94 1.48 21.70 -9.32
C PHE A 94 1.26 20.50 -10.27
N PRO A 95 1.58 20.62 -11.58
CA PRO A 95 1.34 19.52 -12.50
C PRO A 95 2.33 18.38 -12.23
N ILE A 96 1.83 17.16 -12.35
CA ILE A 96 2.62 15.93 -12.23
C ILE A 96 2.94 15.46 -13.65
N ILE A 97 4.22 15.32 -13.97
CA ILE A 97 4.66 14.79 -15.26
C ILE A 97 4.72 13.27 -15.16
N ILE A 98 3.73 12.59 -15.72
CA ILE A 98 3.52 11.15 -15.55
C ILE A 98 4.70 10.34 -16.11
N GLU A 99 5.30 10.80 -17.21
CA GLU A 99 6.49 10.20 -17.83
C GLU A 99 7.69 10.18 -16.86
N ASN A 100 7.71 11.14 -15.95
CA ASN A 100 8.73 11.34 -14.94
C ASN A 100 8.33 10.82 -13.56
N ILE A 101 7.17 10.16 -13.40
CA ILE A 101 6.72 9.64 -12.09
C ILE A 101 7.74 8.68 -11.47
N LYS A 102 8.54 8.00 -12.30
CA LYS A 102 9.67 7.16 -11.89
C LYS A 102 10.72 7.92 -11.07
N LEU A 103 10.85 9.24 -11.25
CA LEU A 103 11.75 10.11 -10.48
C LEU A 103 11.20 10.43 -9.09
N ALA A 104 9.88 10.30 -8.92
CA ALA A 104 9.24 10.47 -7.63
C ALA A 104 9.29 9.20 -6.77
N LYS A 105 9.86 8.10 -7.30
CA LYS A 105 10.12 6.88 -6.54
C LYS A 105 11.02 7.19 -5.35
N HIS A 106 10.61 6.75 -4.18
CA HIS A 106 11.47 6.77 -3.01
C HIS A 106 12.32 5.48 -2.97
N THR A 107 13.42 5.51 -2.23
CA THR A 107 14.25 4.31 -2.03
C THR A 107 13.44 3.17 -1.40
N SER A 108 12.36 3.52 -0.69
CA SER A 108 11.41 2.62 -0.06
C SER A 108 10.31 2.08 -0.99
N ASP A 109 10.65 1.76 -2.24
CA ASP A 109 9.69 1.38 -3.29
C ASP A 109 9.86 -0.08 -3.76
N SER A 110 10.68 -0.88 -3.08
CA SER A 110 11.14 -2.19 -3.55
C SER A 110 10.57 -3.40 -2.79
N GLY A 111 9.62 -3.22 -1.88
CA GLY A 111 9.02 -4.33 -1.11
C GLY A 111 7.77 -4.92 -1.76
N VAL A 112 7.78 -6.24 -1.98
CA VAL A 112 6.55 -7.06 -2.04
C VAL A 112 6.44 -7.70 -0.66
N TYR A 113 5.33 -7.50 0.05
CA TYR A 113 5.13 -8.30 1.26
C TYR A 113 4.78 -9.72 0.83
N ASP A 114 5.46 -10.69 1.43
CA ASP A 114 5.03 -12.07 1.38
C ASP A 114 3.71 -12.16 2.16
N ASP A 115 2.60 -12.19 1.42
CA ASP A 115 1.28 -12.26 1.99
C ASP A 115 1.09 -13.57 2.75
N GLU A 116 1.63 -14.70 2.29
CA GLU A 116 1.58 -15.95 3.06
C GLU A 116 2.24 -15.80 4.43
N ALA A 117 3.39 -15.14 4.50
CA ALA A 117 4.08 -14.88 5.76
C ALA A 117 3.29 -13.94 6.69
N ILE A 118 2.68 -12.87 6.16
CA ILE A 118 1.87 -11.93 6.97
C ILE A 118 0.75 -12.67 7.69
N PHE A 119 -0.04 -13.45 6.95
CA PHE A 119 -1.21 -14.12 7.50
C PHE A 119 -0.83 -15.26 8.44
N THR A 120 0.26 -15.97 8.14
CA THR A 120 0.77 -17.03 9.03
C THR A 120 1.24 -16.49 10.38
N ILE A 121 1.83 -15.28 10.41
CA ILE A 121 2.41 -14.70 11.63
C ILE A 121 1.38 -13.90 12.43
N HIS A 122 0.51 -13.14 11.76
CA HIS A 122 -0.31 -12.12 12.42
C HIS A 122 -1.83 -12.38 12.39
N ALA A 123 -2.31 -13.34 11.59
CA ALA A 123 -3.75 -13.61 11.51
C ALA A 123 -4.16 -14.69 12.52
N HIS A 124 -4.45 -14.27 13.74
CA HIS A 124 -4.76 -15.14 14.89
C HIS A 124 -6.23 -15.55 14.93
N VAL A 125 -7.14 -14.67 14.52
CA VAL A 125 -8.58 -14.89 14.57
C VAL A 125 -9.10 -15.57 13.32
N LYS A 126 -8.63 -15.14 12.14
CA LYS A 126 -9.05 -15.69 10.85
C LYS A 126 -7.84 -15.84 9.93
N ALA A 127 -7.51 -17.07 9.55
CA ALA A 127 -6.27 -17.38 8.82
C ALA A 127 -6.08 -16.60 7.50
N ASP A 128 -7.15 -16.09 6.89
CA ASP A 128 -7.13 -15.38 5.61
C ASP A 128 -7.53 -13.88 5.74
N ALA A 129 -7.60 -13.32 6.95
CA ALA A 129 -7.93 -11.91 7.12
C ALA A 129 -7.34 -11.30 8.41
N LEU A 130 -7.00 -10.01 8.36
CA LEU A 130 -6.49 -9.27 9.53
C LEU A 130 -7.57 -8.38 10.13
N ASN A 131 -7.76 -8.42 11.44
CA ASN A 131 -8.48 -7.37 12.16
C ASN A 131 -7.58 -6.18 12.50
N SER A 132 -8.13 -5.15 13.14
CA SER A 132 -7.39 -3.91 13.46
C SER A 132 -6.22 -4.12 14.42
N ASP A 133 -6.38 -5.03 15.39
CA ASP A 133 -5.36 -5.28 16.42
C ASP A 133 -4.20 -6.09 15.82
N GLU A 134 -4.52 -7.09 15.00
CA GLU A 134 -3.56 -7.88 14.21
C GLU A 134 -2.80 -7.00 13.20
N LEU A 135 -3.48 -6.02 12.59
CA LEU A 135 -2.82 -5.03 11.74
C LEU A 135 -1.86 -4.13 12.54
N ASP A 136 -2.27 -3.67 13.72
CA ASP A 136 -1.41 -2.87 14.59
C ASP A 136 -0.22 -3.71 15.10
N GLU A 137 -0.39 -5.01 15.32
CA GLU A 137 0.68 -5.96 15.62
C GLU A 137 1.66 -6.10 14.44
N LEU A 138 1.16 -6.31 13.22
CA LEU A 138 1.96 -6.29 11.98
C LEU A 138 2.77 -4.99 11.90
N LEU A 139 2.13 -3.84 12.12
CA LEU A 139 2.80 -2.53 12.06
C LEU A 139 3.80 -2.30 13.20
N LYS A 140 3.65 -2.97 14.35
CA LYS A 140 4.56 -2.84 15.51
C LYS A 140 5.76 -3.78 15.38
N SER A 141 5.53 -5.03 15.02
CA SER A 141 6.56 -6.07 14.86
C SER A 141 7.60 -5.69 13.82
N ASN A 142 7.19 -4.91 12.82
CA ASN A 142 8.05 -4.48 11.74
C ASN A 142 8.68 -3.09 11.92
N ARG A 143 8.54 -2.44 13.09
CA ARG A 143 9.16 -1.13 13.33
C ARG A 143 10.66 -1.27 13.51
N LYS A 144 11.40 -0.37 12.86
CA LYS A 144 12.82 -0.15 13.16
C LYS A 144 12.99 1.00 14.14
N ALA A 145 13.72 0.77 15.22
CA ALA A 145 14.02 1.81 16.21
C ALA A 145 14.71 3.01 15.55
N GLY A 146 14.25 4.21 15.87
CA GLY A 146 14.77 5.47 15.30
C GLY A 146 14.25 5.83 13.91
N ASP A 147 13.45 4.98 13.26
CA ASP A 147 12.93 5.20 11.91
C ASP A 147 11.46 5.66 11.90
N PHE A 148 11.21 6.82 12.49
CA PHE A 148 9.86 7.37 12.65
C PHE A 148 9.18 7.66 11.30
N LYS A 149 9.94 8.10 10.29
CA LYS A 149 9.39 8.46 8.98
C LYS A 149 8.83 7.24 8.26
N ASN A 150 9.59 6.15 8.21
CA ASN A 150 9.12 4.92 7.56
C ASN A 150 8.00 4.24 8.36
N TRP A 151 8.03 4.35 9.69
CA TRP A 151 6.92 3.88 10.53
C TRP A 151 5.61 4.62 10.24
N LEU A 152 5.64 5.96 10.21
CA LEU A 152 4.46 6.78 9.95
C LEU A 152 3.91 6.50 8.54
N ALA A 153 4.80 6.45 7.54
CA ALA A 153 4.51 6.05 6.17
C ALA A 153 3.77 4.72 6.08
N ALA A 154 4.37 3.64 6.59
CA ALA A 154 3.77 2.31 6.55
C ALA A 154 2.43 2.27 7.30
N SER A 155 2.34 2.95 8.45
CA SER A 155 1.10 3.03 9.23
C SER A 155 -0.02 3.73 8.45
N THR A 156 0.27 4.81 7.74
CA THR A 156 -0.71 5.51 6.91
C THR A 156 -1.21 4.63 5.77
N GLU A 157 -0.32 3.95 5.05
CA GLU A 157 -0.71 3.08 3.93
C GLU A 157 -1.57 1.90 4.42
N TRP A 158 -1.09 1.15 5.40
CA TRP A 158 -1.79 -0.02 5.92
C TRP A 158 -3.14 0.32 6.55
N LYS A 159 -3.22 1.41 7.30
CA LYS A 159 -4.51 1.85 7.90
C LYS A 159 -5.48 2.37 6.85
N LEU A 160 -4.98 3.00 5.79
CA LEU A 160 -5.83 3.37 4.65
C LEU A 160 -6.37 2.13 3.95
N LEU A 161 -5.52 1.15 3.63
CA LEU A 161 -5.94 -0.11 3.03
C LEU A 161 -6.96 -0.84 3.91
N TYR A 162 -6.71 -0.94 5.21
CA TYR A 162 -7.64 -1.55 6.14
C TYR A 162 -8.98 -0.82 6.18
N ARG A 163 -8.97 0.51 6.22
CA ARG A 163 -10.21 1.32 6.20
C ARG A 163 -11.03 1.07 4.93
N LEU A 164 -10.37 0.95 3.78
CA LEU A 164 -11.01 0.80 2.47
C LEU A 164 -11.39 -0.65 2.13
N GLY A 165 -10.61 -1.61 2.63
CA GLY A 165 -10.64 -3.00 2.20
C GLY A 165 -11.14 -3.98 3.26
N LYS A 166 -11.46 -3.53 4.48
CA LYS A 166 -12.09 -4.41 5.46
C LYS A 166 -13.53 -4.74 5.07
N ASP A 167 -13.97 -5.94 5.44
CA ASP A 167 -15.36 -6.36 5.33
C ASP A 167 -16.23 -5.74 6.43
N VAL A 168 -17.53 -6.07 6.39
CA VAL A 168 -18.52 -5.61 7.37
C VAL A 168 -18.26 -6.11 8.79
N ASN A 169 -17.50 -7.20 8.93
CA ASN A 169 -17.13 -7.80 10.22
C ASN A 169 -15.83 -7.19 10.78
N GLY A 170 -15.21 -6.26 10.05
CA GLY A 170 -13.97 -5.61 10.47
C GLY A 170 -12.71 -6.41 10.15
N PHE A 171 -12.74 -7.28 9.15
CA PHE A 171 -11.59 -8.07 8.72
C PHE A 171 -11.12 -7.62 7.33
N LEU A 172 -9.84 -7.31 7.19
CA LEU A 172 -9.18 -7.05 5.91
C LEU A 172 -8.80 -8.38 5.26
N PRO A 173 -9.48 -8.82 4.19
CA PRO A 173 -9.19 -10.09 3.54
C PRO A 173 -7.83 -10.06 2.85
N LYS A 174 -7.13 -11.18 2.88
CA LYS A 174 -5.89 -11.42 2.13
C LYS A 174 -6.02 -11.10 0.65
N GLU A 175 -7.15 -11.44 0.06
CA GLU A 175 -7.43 -11.16 -1.35
C GLU A 175 -7.38 -9.65 -1.66
N ASN A 176 -7.87 -8.79 -0.76
CA ASN A 176 -7.80 -7.35 -0.97
C ASN A 176 -6.35 -6.82 -0.96
N ILE A 177 -5.47 -7.40 -0.14
CA ILE A 177 -4.03 -7.11 -0.18
C ILE A 177 -3.42 -7.57 -1.51
N ARG A 178 -3.78 -8.77 -1.99
CA ARG A 178 -3.36 -9.29 -3.30
C ARG A 178 -3.81 -8.40 -4.46
N ASN A 179 -5.04 -7.92 -4.41
CA ASN A 179 -5.62 -7.04 -5.43
C ASN A 179 -4.95 -5.66 -5.43
N VAL A 180 -4.28 -5.25 -4.35
CA VAL A 180 -3.43 -4.05 -4.41
C VAL A 180 -2.16 -4.35 -5.20
N TYR A 181 -1.55 -5.54 -5.08
CA TYR A 181 -0.34 -5.88 -5.84
C TYR A 181 -0.56 -5.88 -7.35
N ASP A 182 -1.67 -6.46 -7.81
CA ASP A 182 -2.00 -6.48 -9.25
C ASP A 182 -2.59 -5.14 -9.76
N GLY A 183 -3.04 -4.28 -8.83
CA GLY A 183 -3.62 -2.96 -9.10
C GLY A 183 -5.11 -2.96 -9.39
N SER A 184 -5.81 -4.08 -9.19
CA SER A 184 -7.25 -4.23 -9.40
C SER A 184 -8.09 -3.71 -8.23
N PHE A 185 -7.54 -3.63 -7.01
CA PHE A 185 -8.27 -3.29 -5.79
C PHE A 185 -9.08 -1.99 -5.90
N PHE A 186 -8.44 -0.89 -6.32
CA PHE A 186 -9.12 0.41 -6.40
C PHE A 186 -10.21 0.45 -7.47
N HIS A 187 -10.01 -0.26 -8.59
CA HIS A 187 -11.03 -0.39 -9.63
C HIS A 187 -12.25 -1.18 -9.15
N GLN A 188 -12.01 -2.28 -8.43
CA GLN A 188 -13.08 -3.07 -7.82
C GLN A 188 -13.84 -2.27 -6.77
N LEU A 189 -13.12 -1.57 -5.88
CA LEU A 189 -13.71 -0.74 -4.83
C LEU A 189 -14.59 0.38 -5.41
N ALA A 190 -14.08 1.12 -6.39
CA ALA A 190 -14.86 2.18 -7.05
C ALA A 190 -16.13 1.62 -7.72
N LYS A 191 -16.04 0.45 -8.35
CA LYS A 191 -17.20 -0.24 -8.96
C LYS A 191 -18.23 -0.67 -7.91
N GLN A 192 -17.77 -1.23 -6.79
CA GLN A 192 -18.65 -1.63 -5.68
C GLN A 192 -19.40 -0.43 -5.11
N LEU A 193 -18.69 0.67 -4.81
CA LEU A 193 -19.29 1.88 -4.25
C LEU A 193 -20.29 2.55 -5.19
N ASN A 194 -20.01 2.57 -6.49
CA ASN A 194 -20.97 3.06 -7.49
C ASN A 194 -22.24 2.22 -7.55
N ASN A 195 -22.12 0.89 -7.45
CA ASN A 195 -23.28 0.00 -7.45
C ASN A 195 -24.11 0.10 -6.16
N THR A 196 -23.50 0.45 -5.03
CA THR A 196 -24.21 0.66 -3.75
C THR A 196 -24.88 2.04 -3.67
N SER A 197 -24.43 3.00 -4.48
CA SER A 197 -24.96 4.37 -4.52
C SER A 197 -26.05 4.57 -5.58
N ALA A 198 -26.35 3.54 -6.37
CA ALA A 198 -27.38 3.52 -7.42
C ALA A 198 -28.63 2.77 -6.94
#